data_AF-A0A914SPT9-F1
#
_entry.id   AF-A0A914SPT9-F1
#
_cell.length_a   1.000
_cell.length_b   1.000
_cell.length_c   1.000
_cell.angle_alpha   90.00
_cell.angle_beta   90.00
_cell.angle_gamma   90.00
#
_symmetry.space_group_name_H-M   'P 1'
#
loop_
_entity.id
_entity.type
_entity.pdbx_description
1 polymer ?
#
loop_
_entity_poly.entity_id
_entity_poly.type
_entity_poly.pdbx_seq_one_letter_code
_entity_poly.pdbx_strand_id
1 'polypeptide(L)'
;MYFYYFLSACKIRLPPIISQFLTTLQISQFIIAHLILGHVGYLVWSGYPCAVTLPTYFCGLFMELSYVYLFGKMYNESYIKNGGKKFKQN
;
A
#
# COMPACT_ATOMS: atom_id res chain seq x y z
N MET A 1 -7.68 -5.62 -4.28
CA MET A 1 -8.52 -4.58 -3.64
C MET A 1 -9.93 -4.52 -4.20
N TYR A 2 -10.13 -4.11 -5.47
CA TYR A 2 -11.46 -3.88 -6.04
C TYR A 2 -12.38 -5.11 -6.02
N PHE A 3 -11.85 -6.29 -6.33
CA PHE A 3 -12.62 -7.54 -6.30
C PHE A 3 -13.13 -7.90 -4.90
N TYR A 4 -12.37 -7.59 -3.85
CA TYR A 4 -12.80 -7.82 -2.47
C TYR A 4 -14.00 -6.93 -2.12
N TYR A 5 -13.97 -5.66 -2.51
CA TYR A 5 -15.11 -4.77 -2.30
C TYR A 5 -16.32 -5.16 -3.14
N PHE A 6 -16.12 -5.66 -4.35
CA PHE A 6 -17.20 -6.19 -5.19
C PHE A 6 -17.93 -7.35 -4.50
N LEU A 7 -17.20 -8.37 -4.03
CA LEU A 7 -17.79 -9.50 -3.31
C LEU A 7 -18.46 -9.07 -2.00
N SER A 8 -17.86 -8.11 -1.29
CA SER A 8 -18.48 -7.53 -0.10
C SER A 8 -19.78 -6.78 -0.41
N ALA A 9 -19.88 -6.11 -1.57
CA ALA A 9 -21.09 -5.46 -2.04
C ALA A 9 -22.18 -6.46 -2.44
N CYS A 10 -21.80 -7.64 -2.94
CA CYS A 10 -22.68 -8.79 -3.16
C CYS A 10 -23.14 -9.48 -1.86
N LYS A 11 -22.85 -8.91 -0.68
CA LYS A 11 -23.13 -9.47 0.66
C LYS A 11 -22.45 -10.83 0.95
N ILE A 12 -21.41 -11.18 0.20
CA ILE A 12 -20.61 -12.38 0.47
C ILE A 12 -19.63 -12.05 1.60
N ARG A 13 -19.76 -12.73 2.74
CA ARG A 13 -18.83 -12.58 3.88
C ARG A 13 -17.52 -13.30 3.58
N LEU A 14 -16.51 -12.54 3.19
CA LEU A 14 -15.16 -13.04 3.01
C LEU A 14 -14.44 -13.18 4.37
N PRO A 15 -13.68 -14.26 4.58
CA PRO A 15 -12.91 -14.42 5.81
C PRO A 15 -11.87 -13.30 5.98
N PRO A 16 -11.64 -12.85 7.23
CA PRO A 16 -10.74 -11.73 7.54
C PRO A 16 -9.27 -11.97 7.14
N ILE A 17 -8.89 -13.24 6.93
CA ILE A 17 -7.59 -13.65 6.40
C ILE A 17 -7.37 -13.08 4.99
N ILE A 18 -8.42 -13.05 4.15
CA ILE A 18 -8.32 -12.55 2.78
C ILE A 18 -8.12 -11.02 2.79
N SER A 19 -8.81 -10.30 3.67
CA SER A 19 -8.58 -8.85 3.82
C SER A 19 -7.17 -8.54 4.30
N GLN A 20 -6.64 -9.35 5.23
CA GLN A 20 -5.25 -9.23 5.70
C GLN A 20 -4.28 -9.42 4.55
N PHE A 21 -4.42 -10.52 3.79
CA PHE A 21 -3.55 -10.85 2.66
C PHE A 21 -3.56 -9.77 1.57
N LEU A 22 -4.73 -9.22 1.26
CA LEU A 22 -4.83 -8.12 0.30
C LEU A 22 -4.13 -6.85 0.80
N THR A 23 -4.24 -6.54 2.09
CA THR A 23 -3.58 -5.37 2.68
C THR A 23 -2.06 -5.56 2.71
N THR A 24 -1.57 -6.76 3.02
CA THR A 24 -0.13 -7.06 2.98
C THR A 24 0.43 -6.99 1.57
N LEU A 25 -0.32 -7.49 0.57
CA LEU A 25 0.06 -7.35 -0.84
C LEU A 25 0.13 -5.87 -1.25
N GLN A 26 -0.82 -5.05 -0.81
CA GLN A 26 -0.85 -3.63 -1.13
C GLN A 26 0.33 -2.88 -0.50
N ILE A 27 0.72 -3.20 0.73
CA ILE A 27 1.93 -2.66 1.37
C ILE A 27 3.18 -3.11 0.59
N SER A 28 3.26 -4.38 0.19
CA SER A 28 4.40 -4.87 -0.60
C SER A 28 4.54 -4.14 -1.95
N GLN A 29 3.41 -3.81 -2.60
CA GLN A 29 3.40 -3.04 -3.83
C GLN A 29 3.95 -1.62 -3.63
N PHE A 30 3.64 -0.96 -2.50
CA PHE A 30 4.25 0.35 -2.19
C PHE A 30 5.74 0.27 -1.89
N ILE A 31 6.23 -0.82 -1.28
CA ILE A 31 7.67 -1.01 -1.05
C ILE A 31 8.40 -1.17 -2.39
N ILE A 32 7.86 -1.99 -3.30
CA ILE A 32 8.43 -2.16 -4.64
C ILE A 32 8.43 -0.84 -5.41
N ALA A 33 7.34 -0.07 -5.32
CA ALA A 33 7.24 1.26 -5.95
C ALA A 33 8.34 2.22 -5.44
N HIS A 34 8.59 2.27 -4.13
CA HIS A 34 9.68 3.08 -3.56
C HIS A 34 11.07 2.64 -4.05
N LEU A 35 11.31 1.35 -4.24
CA LEU A 35 12.58 0.86 -4.78
C LEU A 35 12.78 1.32 -6.22
N ILE A 36 11.73 1.24 -7.04
CA ILE A 36 11.74 1.73 -8.43
C ILE A 36 11.96 3.24 -8.44
N LEU A 37 11.25 3.98 -7.58
CA LEU A 37 11.39 5.42 -7.48
C LEU A 37 12.79 5.82 -7.03
N GLY A 38 13.38 5.11 -6.05
CA GLY A 38 14.77 5.31 -5.63
C GLY A 38 15.78 5.08 -6.76
N HIS A 39 15.57 4.02 -7.57
CA HIS A 39 16.39 3.77 -8.76
C HIS A 39 16.26 4.91 -9.79
N VAL A 40 15.04 5.38 -10.06
CA VAL A 40 14.81 6.53 -10.95
C VAL A 40 15.50 7.79 -10.41
N GLY A 41 15.44 8.03 -9.10
CA GLY A 41 16.15 9.14 -8.45
C GLY A 41 17.67 9.07 -8.65
N TYR A 42 18.24 7.87 -8.56
CA TYR A 42 19.67 7.65 -8.86
C TYR A 42 20.00 7.97 -10.32
N LEU A 43 19.19 7.50 -11.29
CA LEU A 43 19.41 7.79 -12.72
C LEU A 43 19.34 9.29 -13.03
N VAL A 44 18.38 9.99 -12.42
CA VAL A 44 18.23 11.46 -12.55
C VAL A 44 19.46 12.17 -12.00
N TRP A 45 19.99 11.74 -10.85
CA TRP A 45 21.21 12.31 -10.27
C TRP A 45 22.46 12.04 -11.13
N SER A 46 22.56 10.83 -11.69
CA SER A 46 23.67 10.44 -12.58
C SER A 46 23.62 11.10 -13.96
N GLY A 47 22.60 11.92 -14.26
CA GLY A 47 22.49 12.66 -15.51
C GLY A 47 22.06 11.82 -16.70
N TYR A 48 21.50 10.62 -16.47
CA TYR A 48 20.93 9.80 -17.54
C TYR A 48 19.64 10.44 -18.08
N PRO A 49 19.35 10.31 -19.39
CA PRO A 49 18.12 10.82 -19.96
C PRO A 49 16.93 10.00 -19.45
N CYS A 50 16.22 10.55 -18.46
CA CYS A 50 14.96 10.01 -17.96
C CYS A 50 13.80 10.95 -18.30
N ALA A 51 12.64 10.39 -18.63
CA ALA A 51 11.41 11.16 -18.91
C ALA A 51 10.76 11.77 -17.65
N VAL A 52 11.50 11.84 -16.54
CA VAL A 52 11.01 12.28 -15.23
C VAL A 52 11.58 13.66 -14.92
N THR A 53 10.69 14.62 -14.65
CA THR A 53 11.09 15.94 -14.18
C THR A 53 11.22 15.95 -12.66
N LEU A 54 12.11 16.80 -12.13
CA LEU A 54 12.31 16.95 -10.68
C LEU A 54 11.00 17.19 -9.90
N PRO A 55 10.08 18.09 -10.33
CA PRO A 55 8.83 18.30 -9.60
C PRO A 55 7.93 17.05 -9.55
N THR A 56 7.83 16.32 -10.66
CA THR A 56 7.03 15.08 -10.72
C THR A 56 7.63 13.99 -9.84
N TYR A 57 8.97 13.90 -9.79
CA TYR A 57 9.68 12.99 -8.89
C TYR A 57 9.38 13.28 -7.41
N PHE A 58 9.54 14.52 -6.97
CA PHE A 58 9.27 14.89 -5.58
C PHE A 58 7.79 14.73 -5.20
N CYS A 59 6.87 15.03 -6.11
CA CYS A 59 5.44 14.82 -5.90
C CYS A 59 5.12 13.33 -5.73
N GLY A 60 5.69 12.47 -6.59
CA GLY A 60 5.57 11.02 -6.48
C GLY A 60 6.15 10.48 -5.18
N LEU A 61 7.35 10.92 -4.80
CA LEU A 61 8.01 10.51 -3.56
C LEU A 61 7.19 10.88 -2.33
N PHE A 62 6.68 12.11 -2.28
CA PHE A 62 5.84 12.56 -1.17
C PHE A 62 4.54 11.75 -1.06
N MET A 63 3.89 11.51 -2.20
CA MET A 63 2.68 10.71 -2.29
C MET A 63 2.93 9.28 -1.78
N GLU A 64 3.95 8.59 -2.29
CA GLU A 64 4.25 7.21 -1.90
C GLU A 64 4.58 7.11 -0.40
N LEU A 65 5.38 8.03 0.15
CA LEU A 65 5.70 8.08 1.58
C LEU A 65 4.45 8.25 2.44
N SER A 66 3.55 9.14 2.02
CA SER A 66 2.28 9.36 2.74
C SER A 66 1.40 8.10 2.75
N TYR A 67 1.38 7.34 1.66
CA TYR A 67 0.62 6.10 1.57
C TYR A 67 1.22 4.99 2.43
N VAL A 68 2.55 4.81 2.44
CA VAL A 68 3.19 3.82 3.32
C VAL A 68 2.87 4.09 4.78
N TYR A 69 2.92 5.36 5.20
CA TYR A 69 2.54 5.76 6.55
C TYR A 69 1.07 5.44 6.86
N LEU A 70 0.15 5.84 5.97
CA LEU A 70 -1.28 5.62 6.14
C LEU A 70 -1.63 4.13 6.21
N PHE A 71 -1.11 3.32 5.29
CA PHE A 71 -1.33 1.89 5.25
C PHE A 71 -0.69 1.18 6.43
N GLY A 72 0.50 1.61 6.89
CA GLY A 72 1.14 1.10 8.09
C GLY A 72 0.29 1.36 9.35
N LYS A 73 -0.25 2.58 9.49
CA LYS A 73 -1.18 2.92 10.58
C LYS A 73 -2.46 2.09 10.51
N MET A 74 -3.08 2.00 9.33
CA MET A 74 -4.29 1.20 9.11
C MET A 74 -4.06 -0.28 9.44
N TYR A 75 -2.90 -0.84 9.05
CA TYR A 75 -2.54 -2.23 9.33
C TYR A 75 -2.39 -2.48 10.83
N ASN A 76 -1.69 -1.60 11.53
CA ASN A 76 -1.50 -1.70 12.97
C ASN A 76 -2.84 -1.59 13.72
N GLU A 77 -3.68 -0.61 13.38
CA GLU A 77 -4.99 -0.45 14.01
C GLU A 77 -5.95 -1.60 13.69
N SER A 78 -6.00 -2.06 12.45
CA SER A 78 -6.96 -3.08 12.02
C SER A 78 -6.58 -4.49 12.44
N TYR A 79 -5.29 -4.82 12.45
CA TYR A 79 -4.81 -6.19 12.63
C TYR A 79 -3.96 -6.42 13.88
N ILE A 80 -3.21 -5.44 14.37
CA ILE A 80 -2.42 -5.59 15.60
C ILE A 80 -3.26 -5.22 16.82
N LYS A 81 -3.85 -4.02 16.84
CA LYS A 81 -4.65 -3.53 17.97
C LYS A 81 -6.05 -4.16 18.04
N ASN A 82 -6.67 -4.44 16.89
CA ASN A 82 -8.03 -4.98 16.82
C ASN A 82 -8.13 -6.44 16.31
N GLY A 83 -6.99 -7.06 15.94
CA GLY A 83 -6.96 -8.42 15.39
C GLY A 83 -7.33 -9.55 16.34
N GLY A 84 -7.49 -9.27 17.65
CA GLY A 84 -8.03 -10.21 18.63
C GLY A 84 -9.54 -10.08 18.88
N LYS A 85 -10.19 -8.99 18.45
CA LYS A 85 -11.61 -8.73 18.74
C LYS A 85 -12.56 -9.13 17.61
N LYS A 86 -12.09 -9.16 16.35
CA LYS A 86 -12.93 -9.59 15.21
C LYS A 86 -13.14 -11.11 15.10
N PHE A 87 -12.43 -11.92 15.87
CA PHE A 87 -12.63 -13.39 15.93
C PHE A 87 -13.49 -13.85 17.11
N LYS A 88 -13.96 -12.93 17.97
CA LYS A 88 -15.03 -13.20 18.94
C LYS A 88 -16.35 -12.69 18.37
N GLN A 89 -16.89 -13.36 17.37
CA GLN A 89 -18.34 -13.40 17.21
C GLN A 89 -18.79 -14.78 17.64
N ASN A 90 -19.57 -14.78 18.72
CA ASN A 90 -20.14 -15.90 19.46
C ASN A 90 -20.61 -17.06 18.58
#